data_AF-A0A976J5H5-F1
#
_entry.id   AF-A0A976J5H5-F1
#
_cell.length_a   1.000
_cell.length_b   1.000
_cell.length_c   1.000
_cell.angle_alpha   90.00
_cell.angle_beta   90.00
_cell.angle_gamma   90.00
#
_symmetry.space_group_name_H-M   'P 1'
#
loop_
_entity.id
_entity.type
_entity.pdbx_description
1 polymer ?
#
loop_
_entity_poly.entity_id
_entity_poly.type
_entity_poly.pdbx_seq_one_letter_code
_entity_poly.pdbx_strand_id
1 'polypeptide(L)'
;MPVADARHRISRRDLALFPSLRKAAGAMSMASEFAITRICASAVEVEAATIPAKNRPSNATEIHAVLEFLPYLWYPAPPMRDVARVAGDKRVERFSPVRELLDAGILTIAGSDWPVTPSVSPWIGIETLVMRQAPGGAGPVASLVEWISVAQAIDLFMHQAAVALGVAGKRGSIELGKQADLIIIDRDSFTIAVGDIHNVRVLRTIIDDKEVYQAAR
;
A
#
# COMPACT_ATOMS: atom_id res chain seq x y z
N MET A 1 4.16 21.28 12.99
CA MET A 1 5.59 20.99 13.25
C MET A 1 6.21 20.59 11.93
N PRO A 2 7.42 21.07 11.56
CA PRO A 2 7.94 20.90 10.21
C PRO A 2 8.32 19.44 9.98
N VAL A 3 7.86 18.86 8.87
CA VAL A 3 8.30 17.55 8.38
C VAL A 3 9.68 17.77 7.75
N ALA A 4 10.72 17.27 8.41
CA ALA A 4 12.07 17.33 7.88
C ALA A 4 12.24 16.24 6.81
N ASP A 5 12.37 16.66 5.55
CA ASP A 5 12.93 15.83 4.48
C ASP A 5 14.41 15.59 4.78
N ALA A 6 14.70 14.42 5.34
CA ALA A 6 16.07 13.96 5.52
C ALA A 6 16.16 12.55 4.92
N ARG A 7 16.71 12.47 3.72
CA ARG A 7 17.33 11.25 3.18
C ARG A 7 18.51 10.87 4.07
N HIS A 8 18.23 10.34 5.26
CA HIS A 8 19.23 9.91 6.22
C HIS A 8 19.45 8.40 6.06
N ARG A 9 20.64 8.02 5.60
CA ARG A 9 21.06 6.62 5.54
C ARG A 9 21.28 6.16 6.98
N ILE A 10 20.36 5.35 7.52
CA ILE A 10 20.40 4.87 8.91
C ILE A 10 21.78 4.23 9.18
N SER A 11 22.54 4.78 10.12
CA SER A 11 23.87 4.28 10.48
C SER A 11 23.77 3.25 11.61
N ARG A 12 24.81 2.43 11.80
CA ARG A 12 24.88 1.49 12.94
C ARG A 12 24.77 2.16 14.31
N ARG A 13 25.03 3.47 14.41
CA ARG A 13 24.86 4.25 15.66
C ARG A 13 23.41 4.60 15.93
N ASP A 14 22.59 4.82 14.90
CA ASP A 14 21.16 5.15 15.04
C ASP A 14 20.35 3.93 15.52
N LEU A 15 20.77 2.71 15.14
CA LEU A 15 20.23 1.44 15.60
C LEU A 15 20.40 1.16 17.11
N ALA A 16 21.29 1.89 17.78
CA ALA A 16 21.54 1.71 19.22
C ALA A 16 20.62 2.55 20.10
N LEU A 17 20.03 3.63 19.57
CA LEU A 17 19.25 4.61 20.32
C LEU A 17 17.75 4.27 20.40
N PHE A 18 17.27 3.33 19.59
CA PHE A 18 15.86 2.93 19.56
C PHE A 18 15.75 1.40 19.59
N PRO A 19 15.28 0.79 20.69
CA PRO A 19 15.07 -0.66 20.79
C PRO A 19 14.13 -1.22 19.71
N SER A 20 13.19 -0.39 19.21
CA SER A 20 12.31 -0.70 18.06
C SER A 20 13.07 -0.83 16.74
N LEU A 21 14.19 -0.11 16.55
CA LEU A 21 15.02 -0.19 15.35
C LEU A 21 15.87 -1.46 15.26
N ARG A 22 16.17 -2.15 16.37
CA ARG A 22 16.82 -3.47 16.30
C ARG A 22 15.90 -4.54 15.72
N LYS A 23 14.60 -4.47 16.01
CA LYS A 23 13.59 -5.35 15.38
C LYS A 23 13.39 -4.99 13.92
N ALA A 24 13.38 -3.69 13.60
CA ALA A 24 13.34 -3.20 12.23
C ALA A 24 14.58 -3.58 11.39
N ALA A 25 15.77 -3.65 11.99
CA ALA A 25 16.98 -4.13 11.30
C ALA A 25 16.85 -5.59 10.85
N GLY A 26 16.10 -6.42 11.58
CA GLY A 26 15.72 -7.77 11.15
C GLY A 26 14.79 -7.77 9.94
N ALA A 27 13.81 -6.85 9.89
CA ALA A 27 12.95 -6.66 8.72
C ALA A 27 13.68 -6.03 7.52
N MET A 28 14.62 -5.11 7.76
CA MET A 28 15.48 -4.49 6.74
C MET A 28 16.52 -5.46 6.16
N SER A 29 16.96 -6.47 6.93
CA SER A 29 17.74 -7.59 6.40
C SER A 29 16.94 -8.46 5.43
N MET A 30 15.60 -8.33 5.43
CA MET A 30 14.68 -9.13 4.62
C MET A 30 14.08 -8.35 3.44
N ALA A 31 13.96 -7.03 3.53
CA ALA A 31 13.63 -6.17 2.40
C ALA A 31 14.86 -6.00 1.48
N SER A 32 14.68 -6.21 0.18
CA SER A 32 15.75 -5.97 -0.80
C SER A 32 16.07 -4.47 -0.97
N GLU A 33 17.18 -4.15 -1.67
CA GLU A 33 17.85 -2.83 -1.82
C GLU A 33 17.00 -1.59 -2.20
N PHE A 34 15.68 -1.72 -2.36
CA PHE A 34 14.73 -0.69 -2.83
C PHE A 34 13.62 -0.35 -1.83
N ALA A 35 13.87 -0.44 -0.52
CA ALA A 35 12.91 0.01 0.49
C ALA A 35 13.28 1.40 1.05
N ILE A 36 12.32 2.32 1.04
CA ILE A 36 12.41 3.55 1.84
C ILE A 36 11.77 3.22 3.20
N THR A 37 12.52 3.42 4.28
CA THR A 37 12.02 3.12 5.63
C THR A 37 11.64 4.42 6.31
N ARG A 38 10.36 4.55 6.63
CA ARG A 38 9.84 5.67 7.42
C ARG A 38 9.56 5.18 8.84
N ILE A 39 10.06 5.91 9.84
CA ILE A 39 9.79 5.61 11.25
C ILE A 39 8.60 6.45 11.68
N CYS A 40 7.45 5.80 11.86
CA CYS A 40 6.26 6.42 12.48
C CYS A 40 6.25 6.09 13.98
N ALA A 41 5.51 6.87 14.77
CA ALA A 41 5.62 6.91 16.24
C ALA A 41 5.43 5.55 16.96
N SER A 42 4.82 4.56 16.32
CA SER A 42 4.52 3.23 16.89
C SER A 42 4.93 2.04 16.00
N ALA A 43 5.40 2.27 14.77
CA ALA A 43 5.73 1.20 13.82
C ALA A 43 6.81 1.66 12.84
N VAL A 44 7.57 0.70 12.31
CA VAL A 44 8.43 0.94 11.14
C VAL A 44 7.62 0.68 9.89
N GLU A 45 7.44 1.72 9.09
CA GLU A 45 6.81 1.64 7.78
C GLU A 45 7.91 1.37 6.75
N VAL A 46 7.76 0.26 6.03
CA VAL A 46 8.64 -0.10 4.94
C VAL A 46 7.89 0.20 3.65
N GLU A 47 8.20 1.34 3.05
CA GLU A 47 7.67 1.78 1.78
C GLU A 47 8.36 1.02 0.64
N ALA A 48 7.60 0.69 -0.40
CA ALA A 48 8.09 -0.07 -1.56
C ALA A 48 8.71 -1.43 -1.19
N ALA A 49 8.17 -2.09 -0.17
CA ALA A 49 8.68 -3.36 0.35
C ALA A 49 8.65 -4.47 -0.72
N THR A 50 9.81 -4.78 -1.30
CA THR A 50 10.00 -6.03 -2.07
C THR A 50 10.70 -7.04 -1.17
N ILE A 51 9.93 -7.99 -0.63
CA ILE A 51 10.43 -9.07 0.24
C ILE A 51 10.72 -10.32 -0.60
N PRO A 52 11.98 -10.79 -0.71
CA PRO A 52 12.31 -12.03 -1.41
C PRO A 52 11.83 -13.27 -0.65
N ALA A 53 11.37 -14.28 -1.38
CA ALA A 53 10.78 -15.53 -0.87
C ALA A 53 11.64 -16.34 0.14
N LYS A 54 12.96 -16.10 0.24
CA LYS A 54 13.84 -16.79 1.19
C LYS A 54 13.77 -16.26 2.63
N ASN A 55 13.13 -15.11 2.84
CA ASN A 55 13.11 -14.40 4.11
C ASN A 55 11.68 -14.26 4.65
N ARG A 56 10.95 -15.39 4.67
CA ARG A 56 9.65 -15.48 5.32
C ARG A 56 9.85 -15.30 6.83
N PRO A 57 9.23 -14.32 7.50
CA PRO A 57 9.18 -14.34 8.95
C PRO A 57 8.38 -15.58 9.36
N SER A 58 9.01 -16.49 10.10
CA SER A 58 8.33 -17.66 10.66
C SER A 58 7.27 -17.27 11.70
N ASN A 59 7.35 -16.03 12.23
CA ASN A 59 6.55 -15.51 13.32
C ASN A 59 6.11 -14.07 12.96
N ALA A 60 4.89 -13.88 12.46
CA ALA A 60 4.36 -12.55 12.08
C ALA A 60 4.28 -11.56 13.27
N THR A 61 4.32 -12.06 14.50
CA THR A 61 4.28 -11.28 15.75
C THR A 61 5.59 -10.59 16.13
N GLU A 62 6.73 -10.92 15.52
CA GLU A 62 8.01 -10.30 15.89
C GLU A 62 8.29 -8.97 15.17
N ILE A 63 7.58 -8.69 14.08
CA ILE A 63 7.78 -7.50 13.27
C ILE A 63 6.58 -6.58 13.45
N HIS A 64 6.71 -5.58 14.33
CA HIS A 64 5.81 -4.42 14.39
C HIS A 64 6.09 -3.48 13.20
N ALA A 65 5.95 -3.98 11.98
CA ALA A 65 6.10 -3.19 10.77
C ALA A 65 4.79 -3.11 10.01
N VAL A 66 4.59 -1.96 9.38
CA VAL A 66 3.57 -1.74 8.36
C VAL A 66 4.28 -1.88 7.02
N LEU A 67 3.73 -2.69 6.12
CA LEU A 67 4.27 -2.85 4.78
C LEU A 67 3.37 -2.10 3.80
N GLU A 68 3.92 -1.08 3.15
CA GLU A 68 3.20 -0.28 2.16
C GLU A 68 3.58 -0.71 0.74
N PHE A 69 2.56 -0.87 -0.09
CA PHE A 69 2.69 -1.18 -1.50
C PHE A 69 2.19 -0.04 -2.39
N LEU A 70 2.88 0.17 -3.51
CA LEU A 70 2.62 1.25 -4.46
C LEU A 70 2.15 0.68 -5.80
N PRO A 71 0.88 0.23 -5.91
CA PRO A 71 0.37 -0.46 -7.10
C PRO A 71 0.48 0.35 -8.40
N TYR A 72 0.44 1.68 -8.30
CA TYR A 72 0.60 2.63 -9.40
C TYR A 72 1.92 2.51 -10.15
N LEU A 73 2.96 1.97 -9.51
CA LEU A 73 4.30 1.83 -10.08
C LEU A 73 4.51 0.48 -10.79
N TRP A 74 3.50 -0.39 -10.83
CA TRP A 74 3.66 -1.76 -11.33
C TRP A 74 3.60 -1.88 -12.86
N TYR A 75 3.02 -0.91 -13.59
CA TYR A 75 2.86 -0.97 -15.06
C TYR A 75 2.72 0.38 -15.77
N PRO A 76 3.12 0.45 -17.05
CA PRO A 76 4.48 0.21 -17.47
C PRO A 76 5.31 1.41 -17.02
N ALA A 77 5.56 1.52 -15.72
CA ALA A 77 6.53 2.47 -15.25
C ALA A 77 7.92 1.95 -15.69
N PRO A 78 8.81 2.79 -16.24
CA PRO A 78 10.19 2.41 -16.57
C PRO A 78 10.89 1.56 -15.50
N PRO A 79 10.68 1.79 -14.18
CA PRO A 79 11.24 0.97 -13.13
C PRO A 79 10.92 -0.53 -13.20
N MET A 80 9.74 -0.95 -13.66
CA MET A 80 9.37 -2.38 -13.60
C MET A 80 10.11 -3.25 -14.62
N ARG A 81 10.41 -2.68 -15.79
CA ARG A 81 11.26 -3.34 -16.79
C ARG A 81 12.70 -3.50 -16.26
N ASP A 82 13.19 -2.49 -15.56
CA ASP A 82 14.52 -2.51 -14.96
C ASP A 82 14.58 -3.45 -13.74
N VAL A 83 13.53 -3.49 -12.92
CA VAL A 83 13.37 -4.45 -11.82
C VAL A 83 13.40 -5.87 -12.35
N ALA A 84 12.67 -6.18 -13.41
CA ALA A 84 12.72 -7.52 -14.01
C ALA A 84 14.11 -7.88 -14.52
N ARG A 85 14.82 -6.92 -15.15
CA ARG A 85 16.19 -7.11 -15.64
C ARG A 85 17.20 -7.38 -14.52
N VAL A 86 17.04 -6.72 -13.37
CA VAL A 86 17.98 -6.83 -12.22
C VAL A 86 17.62 -8.02 -11.32
N ALA A 87 16.34 -8.21 -11.01
CA ALA A 87 15.86 -9.26 -10.13
C ALA A 87 15.81 -10.63 -10.83
N GLY A 88 15.56 -10.66 -12.14
CA GLY A 88 15.37 -11.89 -12.91
C GLY A 88 13.96 -12.47 -12.74
N ASP A 89 13.48 -13.13 -13.80
CA ASP A 89 12.07 -13.48 -14.00
C ASP A 89 11.43 -14.23 -12.81
N LYS A 90 12.15 -15.20 -12.23
CA LYS A 90 11.67 -15.98 -11.07
C LYS A 90 11.36 -15.14 -9.82
N ARG A 91 12.06 -14.00 -9.64
CA ARG A 91 11.81 -13.10 -8.50
C ARG A 91 10.66 -12.13 -8.78
N VAL A 92 10.36 -11.86 -10.05
CA VAL A 92 9.24 -11.03 -10.47
C VAL A 92 7.91 -11.77 -10.29
N GLU A 93 7.87 -13.11 -10.41
CA GLU A 93 6.64 -13.90 -10.17
C GLU A 93 5.98 -13.63 -8.81
N ARG A 94 6.77 -13.30 -7.79
CA ARG A 94 6.35 -12.96 -6.43
C ARG A 94 6.52 -11.47 -6.12
N PHE A 95 6.59 -10.63 -7.15
CA PHE A 95 6.74 -9.20 -6.98
C PHE A 95 5.55 -8.65 -6.16
N SER A 96 5.84 -7.88 -5.11
CA SER A 96 4.86 -7.35 -4.16
C SER A 96 3.89 -8.41 -3.62
N PRO A 97 4.31 -9.21 -2.61
CA PRO A 97 3.58 -10.38 -2.11
C PRO A 97 2.40 -10.01 -1.18
N VAL A 98 1.45 -9.23 -1.70
CA VAL A 98 0.36 -8.65 -0.91
C VAL A 98 -0.54 -9.75 -0.33
N ARG A 99 -0.87 -10.78 -1.10
CA ARG A 99 -1.78 -11.84 -0.63
C ARG A 99 -1.12 -12.66 0.47
N GLU A 100 0.13 -13.07 0.28
CA GLU A 100 0.88 -13.82 1.29
C GLU A 100 0.96 -13.06 2.62
N LEU A 101 1.13 -11.73 2.58
CA LEU A 101 1.20 -10.89 3.79
C LEU A 101 -0.15 -10.77 4.50
N LEU A 102 -1.25 -10.63 3.74
CA LEU A 102 -2.60 -10.63 4.31
C LEU A 102 -2.95 -11.98 4.93
N ASP A 103 -2.62 -13.08 4.26
CA ASP A 103 -2.83 -14.44 4.77
C ASP A 103 -2.00 -14.72 6.04
N ALA A 104 -0.85 -14.03 6.19
CA ALA A 104 -0.01 -14.09 7.38
C ALA A 104 -0.44 -13.15 8.52
N GLY A 105 -1.50 -12.35 8.33
CA GLY A 105 -1.99 -11.38 9.31
C GLY A 105 -1.05 -10.18 9.51
N ILE A 106 -0.19 -9.89 8.54
CA ILE A 106 0.74 -8.75 8.59
C ILE A 106 0.00 -7.49 8.13
N LEU A 107 0.11 -6.42 8.92
CA LEU A 107 -0.50 -5.13 8.61
C LEU A 107 0.10 -4.57 7.31
N THR A 108 -0.74 -4.58 6.28
CA THR A 108 -0.37 -4.25 4.90
C THR A 108 -1.27 -3.14 4.40
N ILE A 109 -0.68 -2.11 3.80
CA ILE A 109 -1.39 -0.94 3.28
C ILE A 109 -0.99 -0.67 1.83
N ALA A 110 -1.75 0.21 1.18
CA ALA A 110 -1.43 0.68 -0.16
C ALA A 110 -1.44 2.21 -0.25
N GLY A 111 -0.54 2.74 -1.07
CA GLY A 111 -0.35 4.17 -1.27
C GLY A 111 -0.13 4.54 -2.73
N SER A 112 -0.24 5.82 -3.04
CA SER A 112 -0.05 6.35 -4.39
C SER A 112 1.36 6.87 -4.67
N ASP A 113 2.14 7.23 -3.66
CA ASP A 113 3.41 7.96 -3.84
C ASP A 113 3.24 9.23 -4.72
N TRP A 114 2.11 9.94 -4.55
CA TRP A 114 1.90 11.22 -5.21
C TRP A 114 2.89 12.28 -4.67
N PRO A 115 3.53 13.12 -5.50
CA PRO A 115 3.30 13.33 -6.94
C PRO A 115 4.26 12.59 -7.88
N VAL A 116 4.95 11.52 -7.43
CA VAL A 116 5.76 10.68 -8.31
C VAL A 116 4.88 9.98 -9.35
N THR A 117 3.69 9.56 -8.93
CA THR A 117 2.68 8.97 -9.81
C THR A 117 1.77 10.03 -10.44
N PRO A 118 1.20 9.77 -11.63
CA PRO A 118 0.44 10.77 -12.37
C PRO A 118 -1.00 10.98 -11.87
N SER A 119 -1.47 10.20 -10.88
CA SER A 119 -2.84 10.29 -10.36
C SER A 119 -2.91 9.98 -8.88
N VAL A 120 -3.79 10.70 -8.17
CA VAL A 120 -4.15 10.44 -6.77
C VAL A 120 -5.35 9.50 -6.62
N SER A 121 -5.96 9.06 -7.72
CA SER A 121 -7.20 8.27 -7.68
C SER A 121 -6.95 6.86 -7.10
N PRO A 122 -7.56 6.51 -5.95
CA PRO A 122 -7.38 5.19 -5.32
C PRO A 122 -7.86 4.04 -6.22
N TRP A 123 -8.81 4.30 -7.10
CA TRP A 123 -9.42 3.30 -7.98
C TRP A 123 -8.43 2.66 -8.94
N ILE A 124 -7.43 3.42 -9.40
CA ILE A 124 -6.33 2.90 -10.22
C ILE A 124 -5.52 1.87 -9.42
N GLY A 125 -5.17 2.20 -8.18
CA GLY A 125 -4.43 1.31 -7.30
C GLY A 125 -5.23 0.06 -6.91
N ILE A 126 -6.51 0.22 -6.61
CA ILE A 126 -7.44 -0.87 -6.29
C ILE A 126 -7.53 -1.86 -7.45
N GLU A 127 -7.80 -1.38 -8.67
CA GLU A 127 -7.86 -2.25 -9.84
C GLU A 127 -6.54 -2.98 -10.08
N THR A 128 -5.42 -2.27 -9.95
CA THR A 128 -4.09 -2.83 -10.14
C THR A 128 -3.75 -3.91 -9.10
N LEU A 129 -4.19 -3.76 -7.84
CA LEU A 129 -4.04 -4.76 -6.78
C LEU A 129 -4.81 -6.05 -7.09
N VAL A 130 -6.00 -5.91 -7.67
CA VAL A 130 -6.88 -7.04 -7.99
C VAL A 130 -6.42 -7.74 -9.27
N MET A 131 -6.17 -7.00 -10.35
CA MET A 131 -5.80 -7.58 -11.65
C MET A 131 -4.33 -7.97 -11.72
N ARG A 132 -3.46 -7.34 -10.91
CA ARG A 132 -2.00 -7.44 -11.06
C ARG A 132 -1.57 -7.14 -12.49
N GLN A 133 -2.21 -6.13 -13.10
CA GLN A 133 -1.99 -5.62 -14.45
C GLN A 133 -2.26 -4.11 -14.46
N ALA A 134 -1.90 -3.41 -15.55
CA ALA A 134 -2.30 -2.03 -15.72
C ALA A 134 -3.84 -1.93 -15.77
N PRO A 135 -4.43 -0.81 -15.29
CA PRO A 135 -5.86 -0.57 -15.40
C PRO A 135 -6.36 -0.75 -16.84
N GLY A 136 -7.57 -1.31 -16.99
CA GLY A 136 -8.16 -1.74 -18.25
C GLY A 136 -7.61 -3.07 -18.78
N GLY A 137 -6.76 -3.76 -18.02
CA GLY A 137 -6.16 -5.04 -18.42
C GLY A 137 -5.06 -4.93 -19.48
N ALA A 138 -4.35 -3.79 -19.52
CA ALA A 138 -3.30 -3.57 -20.50
C ALA A 138 -1.96 -4.18 -20.05
N GLY A 139 -1.24 -4.79 -21.00
CA GLY A 139 0.14 -5.26 -20.78
C GLY A 139 0.27 -6.55 -19.97
N PRO A 140 1.48 -6.86 -19.48
CA PRO A 140 1.76 -8.10 -18.77
C PRO A 140 1.21 -8.10 -17.34
N VAL A 141 0.89 -9.30 -16.83
CA VAL A 141 0.60 -9.52 -15.40
C VAL A 141 1.91 -9.49 -14.60
N ALA A 142 2.02 -8.74 -13.50
CA ALA A 142 3.27 -8.81 -12.68
C ALA A 142 3.28 -9.98 -11.70
N SER A 143 2.12 -10.48 -11.27
CA SER A 143 2.06 -11.73 -10.49
C SER A 143 0.75 -12.46 -10.72
N LEU A 144 0.83 -13.78 -10.95
CA LEU A 144 -0.33 -14.64 -11.14
C LEU A 144 -0.91 -15.17 -9.81
N VAL A 145 -0.22 -14.96 -8.68
CA VAL A 145 -0.58 -15.57 -7.39
C VAL A 145 -0.88 -14.56 -6.28
N GLU A 146 -0.43 -13.32 -6.43
CA GLU A 146 -0.55 -12.25 -5.42
C GLU A 146 -1.75 -11.31 -5.63
N TRP A 147 -2.80 -11.77 -6.33
CA TRP A 147 -4.05 -11.03 -6.46
C TRP A 147 -4.90 -11.13 -5.20
N ILE A 148 -5.67 -10.09 -4.93
CA ILE A 148 -6.59 -9.99 -3.78
C ILE A 148 -7.99 -9.60 -4.26
N SER A 149 -9.01 -9.81 -3.42
CA SER A 149 -10.37 -9.36 -3.73
C SER A 149 -10.49 -7.83 -3.73
N VAL A 150 -11.52 -7.30 -4.41
CA VAL A 150 -11.84 -5.86 -4.39
C VAL A 150 -12.03 -5.36 -2.95
N ALA A 151 -12.70 -6.14 -2.10
CA ALA A 151 -12.89 -5.80 -0.69
C ALA A 151 -11.57 -5.65 0.07
N GLN A 152 -10.65 -6.60 -0.11
CA GLN A 152 -9.32 -6.51 0.48
C GLN A 152 -8.58 -5.29 -0.06
N ALA A 153 -8.59 -5.05 -1.38
CA ALA A 153 -7.91 -3.91 -1.98
C ALA A 153 -8.44 -2.56 -1.45
N ILE A 154 -9.75 -2.41 -1.25
CA ILE A 154 -10.34 -1.22 -0.62
C ILE A 154 -9.89 -1.11 0.85
N ASP A 155 -9.87 -2.23 1.59
CA ASP A 155 -9.46 -2.28 2.99
C ASP A 155 -8.03 -1.78 3.20
N LEU A 156 -7.11 -2.08 2.27
CA LEU A 156 -5.72 -1.61 2.27
C LEU A 156 -5.60 -0.07 2.23
N PHE A 157 -6.49 0.61 1.51
CA PHE A 157 -6.52 2.07 1.40
C PHE A 157 -7.36 2.74 2.50
N MET A 158 -8.21 1.97 3.20
CA MET A 158 -9.18 2.51 4.16
C MET A 158 -8.84 2.09 5.60
N HIS A 159 -9.29 0.91 6.01
CA HIS A 159 -9.20 0.49 7.41
C HIS A 159 -7.77 0.19 7.82
N GLN A 160 -7.02 -0.57 7.01
CA GLN A 160 -5.63 -0.92 7.31
C GLN A 160 -4.76 0.34 7.39
N ALA A 161 -4.97 1.31 6.50
CA ALA A 161 -4.31 2.60 6.55
C ALA A 161 -4.64 3.38 7.84
N ALA A 162 -5.91 3.37 8.27
CA ALA A 162 -6.29 3.98 9.54
C ALA A 162 -5.69 3.27 10.76
N VAL A 163 -5.53 1.94 10.71
CA VAL A 163 -4.82 1.17 11.74
C VAL A 163 -3.34 1.53 11.77
N ALA A 164 -2.68 1.58 10.61
CA ALA A 164 -1.28 1.97 10.47
C ALA A 164 -1.00 3.38 11.01
N LEU A 165 -1.93 4.31 10.79
CA LEU A 165 -1.87 5.68 11.30
C LEU A 165 -2.29 5.82 12.78
N GLY A 166 -2.78 4.76 13.43
CA GLY A 166 -3.26 4.80 14.81
C GLY A 166 -4.56 5.57 15.02
N VAL A 167 -5.36 5.75 13.95
CA VAL A 167 -6.61 6.53 13.96
C VAL A 167 -7.87 5.69 13.69
N ALA A 168 -7.74 4.36 13.61
CA ALA A 168 -8.86 3.44 13.34
C ALA A 168 -10.03 3.53 14.32
N GLY A 169 -9.79 4.03 15.55
CA GLY A 169 -10.85 4.30 16.53
C GLY A 169 -11.73 5.51 16.18
N LYS A 170 -11.30 6.37 15.24
CA LYS A 170 -11.99 7.60 14.83
C LYS A 170 -12.40 7.61 13.35
N ARG A 171 -11.64 6.93 12.49
CA ARG A 171 -11.77 6.96 11.02
C ARG A 171 -11.47 5.58 10.42
N GLY A 172 -11.69 5.45 9.11
CA GLY A 172 -11.34 4.23 8.36
C GLY A 172 -12.38 3.12 8.42
N SER A 173 -13.59 3.39 8.90
CA SER A 173 -14.77 2.56 8.68
C SER A 173 -16.06 3.36 8.95
N ILE A 174 -17.19 2.87 8.45
CA ILE A 174 -18.51 3.49 8.66
C ILE A 174 -19.17 2.79 9.85
N GLU A 175 -18.99 3.37 11.04
CA GLU A 175 -19.51 2.86 12.31
C GLU A 175 -20.03 4.01 13.17
N LEU A 176 -21.00 3.73 14.04
CA LEU A 176 -21.52 4.74 14.97
C LEU A 176 -20.40 5.26 15.88
N GLY A 177 -20.33 6.58 16.03
CA GLY A 177 -19.33 7.26 16.87
C GLY A 177 -18.02 7.61 16.17
N LYS A 178 -17.81 7.17 14.92
CA LYS A 178 -16.68 7.61 14.08
C LYS A 178 -17.04 8.86 13.28
N GLN A 179 -16.01 9.57 12.81
CA GLN A 179 -16.19 10.76 11.96
C GLN A 179 -16.71 10.35 10.59
N ALA A 180 -17.60 11.15 10.00
CA ALA A 180 -18.07 10.90 8.63
C ALA A 180 -17.00 11.35 7.62
N ASP A 181 -16.04 10.47 7.37
CA ASP A 181 -15.08 10.54 6.27
C ASP A 181 -15.51 9.51 5.21
N LEU A 182 -16.31 9.93 4.23
CA LEU A 182 -16.86 9.03 3.22
C LEU A 182 -17.02 9.69 1.86
N ILE A 183 -17.11 8.85 0.84
CA ILE A 183 -17.35 9.24 -0.54
C ILE A 183 -18.65 8.63 -1.03
N ILE A 184 -19.34 9.35 -1.92
CA ILE A 184 -20.45 8.82 -2.71
C ILE A 184 -19.93 8.62 -4.13
N ILE A 185 -20.10 7.43 -4.67
CA ILE A 185 -19.57 7.02 -5.97
C ILE A 185 -20.70 6.78 -6.98
N ASP A 186 -20.37 6.86 -8.26
CA ASP A 186 -21.35 6.78 -9.35
C ASP A 186 -21.80 5.36 -9.70
N ARG A 187 -21.10 4.34 -9.19
CA ARG A 187 -21.37 2.92 -9.42
C ARG A 187 -20.82 2.08 -8.27
N ASP A 188 -21.37 0.90 -8.08
CA ASP A 188 -20.90 -0.03 -7.06
C ASP A 188 -19.61 -0.75 -7.53
N SER A 189 -18.49 -0.46 -6.86
CA SER A 189 -17.19 -1.04 -7.20
C SER A 189 -17.08 -2.54 -6.89
N PHE A 190 -18.00 -3.12 -6.12
CA PHE A 190 -18.01 -4.55 -5.80
C PHE A 190 -18.67 -5.41 -6.87
N THR A 191 -19.46 -4.81 -7.77
CA THR A 191 -20.29 -5.56 -8.74
C THR A 191 -19.93 -5.31 -10.20
N ILE A 192 -19.23 -4.23 -10.52
CA ILE A 192 -18.71 -3.97 -11.87
C ILE A 192 -17.55 -4.91 -12.23
N ALA A 193 -17.23 -4.99 -13.53
CA ALA A 193 -16.05 -5.71 -13.98
C ALA A 193 -14.79 -5.06 -13.38
N VAL A 194 -13.82 -5.89 -12.96
CA VAL A 194 -12.60 -5.39 -12.31
C VAL A 194 -11.85 -4.40 -13.21
N GLY A 195 -11.80 -4.67 -14.52
CA GLY A 195 -11.16 -3.79 -15.50
C GLY A 195 -11.83 -2.43 -15.71
N ASP A 196 -12.98 -2.17 -15.06
CA ASP A 196 -13.70 -0.91 -15.12
C ASP A 196 -13.63 -0.12 -13.79
N ILE A 197 -12.98 -0.65 -12.75
CA ILE A 197 -12.92 -0.03 -11.42
C ILE A 197 -12.22 1.33 -11.48
N HIS A 198 -11.16 1.48 -12.27
CA HIS A 198 -10.43 2.73 -12.43
C HIS A 198 -11.30 3.88 -12.98
N ASN A 199 -12.45 3.56 -13.57
CA ASN A 199 -13.43 4.53 -14.09
C ASN A 199 -14.50 4.93 -13.06
N VAL A 200 -14.45 4.40 -11.83
CA VAL A 200 -15.33 4.84 -10.74
C VAL A 200 -15.11 6.32 -10.46
N ARG A 201 -16.20 7.09 -10.43
CA ARG A 201 -16.17 8.53 -10.17
C ARG A 201 -16.73 8.83 -8.79
N VAL A 202 -16.02 9.68 -8.06
CA VAL A 202 -16.52 10.26 -6.82
C VAL A 202 -17.50 11.38 -7.18
N LEU A 203 -18.75 11.25 -6.73
CA LEU A 203 -19.80 12.25 -6.90
C LEU A 203 -19.78 13.26 -5.76
N ARG A 204 -19.47 12.81 -4.54
CA ARG A 204 -19.37 13.67 -3.35
C ARG A 204 -18.31 13.16 -2.39
N THR A 205 -17.71 14.08 -1.64
CA THR A 205 -16.77 13.77 -0.56
C THR A 205 -17.21 14.50 0.70
N ILE A 206 -17.32 13.76 1.79
CA ILE A 206 -17.59 14.27 3.13
C ILE A 206 -16.34 13.98 3.96
N ILE A 207 -15.81 15.01 4.62
CA ILE A 207 -14.65 14.91 5.53
C ILE A 207 -15.02 15.66 6.79
N ASP A 208 -14.76 15.05 7.95
CA ASP A 208 -15.05 15.64 9.26
C ASP A 208 -16.50 16.18 9.32
N ASP A 209 -17.44 15.35 8.86
CA ASP A 209 -18.89 15.61 8.84
C ASP A 209 -19.35 16.75 7.92
N LYS A 210 -18.47 17.23 7.03
CA LYS A 210 -18.77 18.32 6.09
C LYS A 210 -18.58 17.87 4.65
N GLU A 211 -19.56 18.17 3.80
CA GLU A 211 -19.41 18.00 2.36
C GLU A 211 -18.38 19.00 1.83
N VAL A 212 -17.24 18.50 1.34
CA VAL A 212 -16.12 19.30 0.84
C VAL A 212 -16.00 19.25 -0.68
N TYR A 213 -16.68 18.30 -1.32
CA TYR A 213 -16.68 18.14 -2.76
C TYR A 213 -18.04 17.66 -3.25
N GLN A 214 -18.46 18.24 -4.37
CA GLN A 214 -19.60 17.80 -5.15
C GLN A 214 -19.22 17.92 -6.63
N ALA A 215 -19.36 16.82 -7.38
CA ALA A 215 -19.12 16.82 -8.82
C ALA A 215 -20.11 17.75 -9.53
N ALA A 216 -19.63 18.47 -10.55
CA ALA A 216 -20.52 19.21 -11.45
C ALA A 216 -21.48 18.23 -12.13
N ARG A 217 -22.75 18.63 -12.23
CA ARG A 217 -23.80 17.83 -12.90
C ARG A 217 -23.54 17.68 -14.38
#